data_AF-A0A838P3S3-F1
#
_entry.id   AF-A0A838P3S3-F1
#
_cell.length_a   1.000
_cell.length_b   1.000
_cell.length_c   1.000
_cell.angle_alpha   90.00
_cell.angle_beta   90.00
_cell.angle_gamma   90.00
#
_symmetry.space_group_name_H-M   'P 1'
#
loop_
_entity.id
_entity.type
_entity.pdbx_description
1 polymer ?
#
loop_
_entity_poly.entity_id
_entity_poly.type
_entity_poly.pdbx_seq_one_letter_code
_entity_poly.pdbx_strand_id
1 'polypeptide(L)'
;MLTLRDLLSDSRVHVADGAMGTMLYGRGVFLNVCYDELNLKQPDLVRDIHREYVRAGAELLETNTFGANPVKLATHGLAGDTERVNSAAAGLAREAAGERAAVAGAIGPLGVRIEPYGEMSVDEARHAFARQVRGLLAGGVDGFILETFSDIAELGAALQAVRGQCDLPVIAQMTVGTDGRTHYGTDPEVFGPELEALGSDVIGVNCSVGPHGVLEAIEKLARVVSVPLSAQPNAGLPREVGDRKIYMASPEYMASYARRIVEAGARFVGGCCGTTPEHIRAIRGFVQSVSPRHVHVVAAAPQHSAGVEPVPLAARSRLGSKLAEGRFITTVEIVPPKGVDPAPMFTQVRQLKAAGVDAVNVPDGPRAQSRMGALLSALMIEREVGLEAVVHYACRDRNLLGMLSDLLGASAAGIRNLLIVTGDPPKMGPYPEATAVFDIDSIGLTNLVSRLNRGLD
;
A
#
# COMPACT_ATOMS: atom_id res chain seq x y z
N MET A 1 25.57 -23.29 6.71
CA MET A 1 25.04 -22.15 5.92
C MET A 1 24.70 -21.03 6.88
N LEU A 2 25.01 -19.80 6.52
CA LEU A 2 24.61 -18.60 7.26
C LEU A 2 23.12 -18.33 7.02
N THR A 3 22.35 -18.11 8.08
CA THR A 3 20.89 -17.87 8.01
C THR A 3 20.54 -16.48 8.54
N LEU A 4 19.35 -15.96 8.22
CA LEU A 4 18.89 -14.69 8.75
C LEU A 4 18.77 -14.72 10.29
N ARG A 5 18.45 -15.88 10.88
CA ARG A 5 18.46 -16.07 12.34
C ARG A 5 19.86 -15.89 12.92
N ASP A 6 20.89 -16.38 12.25
CA ASP A 6 22.28 -16.17 12.69
C ASP A 6 22.64 -14.68 12.67
N LEU A 7 22.28 -13.95 11.60
CA LEU A 7 22.49 -12.50 11.50
C LEU A 7 21.72 -11.72 12.59
N LEU A 8 20.55 -12.22 13.00
CA LEU A 8 19.76 -11.60 14.07
C LEU A 8 20.34 -11.86 15.47
N SER A 9 21.02 -12.99 15.65
CA SER A 9 21.51 -13.46 16.94
C SER A 9 22.75 -12.71 17.43
N ASP A 10 23.50 -12.08 16.53
CA ASP A 10 24.65 -11.26 16.90
C ASP A 10 24.28 -9.77 17.01
N SER A 11 25.20 -8.98 17.58
CA SER A 11 25.07 -7.54 17.73
C SER A 11 25.82 -6.76 16.65
N ARG A 12 26.18 -7.40 15.54
CA ARG A 12 26.99 -6.79 14.48
C ARG A 12 26.11 -6.13 13.42
N VAL A 13 26.72 -5.23 12.65
CA VAL A 13 26.13 -4.68 11.43
C VAL A 13 26.28 -5.71 10.31
N HIS A 14 25.20 -5.90 9.55
CA HIS A 14 25.15 -6.79 8.40
C HIS A 14 24.82 -6.01 7.13
N VAL A 15 25.43 -6.41 6.02
CA VAL A 15 25.26 -5.75 4.73
C VAL A 15 24.32 -6.56 3.83
N ALA A 16 23.18 -5.99 3.47
CA ALA A 16 22.29 -6.52 2.43
C ALA A 16 22.82 -6.19 1.03
N ASP A 17 22.28 -6.85 0.01
CA ASP A 17 22.62 -6.59 -1.38
C ASP A 17 22.02 -5.27 -1.91
N GLY A 18 22.09 -5.09 -3.23
CA GLY A 18 21.62 -3.92 -3.96
C GLY A 18 20.54 -4.26 -4.98
N ALA A 19 20.26 -3.35 -5.91
CA ALA A 19 19.15 -3.51 -6.83
C ALA A 19 19.32 -4.60 -7.90
N MET A 20 18.58 -5.71 -7.74
CA MET A 20 18.36 -6.72 -8.78
C MET A 20 17.86 -6.12 -10.11
N GLY A 21 16.79 -5.31 -10.06
CA GLY A 21 16.19 -4.70 -11.25
C GLY A 21 17.15 -3.76 -12.00
N THR A 22 18.01 -3.02 -11.28
CA THR A 22 19.02 -2.14 -11.89
C THR A 22 20.08 -2.97 -12.62
N MET A 23 20.52 -4.08 -12.02
CA MET A 23 21.50 -4.98 -12.62
C MET A 23 20.93 -5.70 -13.85
N LEU A 24 19.68 -6.14 -13.81
CA LEU A 24 18.98 -6.73 -14.97
C LEU A 24 18.87 -5.73 -16.13
N TYR A 25 18.46 -4.50 -15.85
CA TYR A 25 18.41 -3.44 -16.84
C TYR A 25 19.78 -3.15 -17.46
N GLY A 26 20.82 -3.06 -16.62
CA GLY A 26 22.20 -2.86 -17.06
C GLY A 26 22.73 -3.98 -17.97
N ARG A 27 22.14 -5.18 -17.90
CA ARG A 27 22.46 -6.34 -18.75
C ARG A 27 21.52 -6.47 -19.96
N GLY A 28 20.76 -5.43 -20.28
CA GLY A 28 19.94 -5.36 -21.49
C GLY A 28 18.51 -5.89 -21.34
N VAL A 29 18.05 -6.12 -20.12
CA VAL A 29 16.65 -6.51 -19.86
C VAL A 29 15.79 -5.26 -19.64
N PHE A 30 15.02 -4.88 -20.64
CA PHE A 30 14.19 -3.67 -20.59
C PHE A 30 12.93 -3.85 -19.71
N LEU A 31 12.33 -2.73 -19.27
CA LEU A 31 11.22 -2.69 -18.30
C LEU A 31 9.89 -3.28 -18.81
N ASN A 32 9.81 -3.66 -20.09
CA ASN A 32 8.62 -4.23 -20.70
C ASN A 32 8.50 -5.76 -20.50
N VAL A 33 9.44 -6.38 -19.77
CA VAL A 33 9.39 -7.81 -19.44
C VAL A 33 9.21 -8.01 -17.94
N CYS A 34 8.62 -9.15 -17.56
CA CYS A 34 8.51 -9.54 -16.16
C CYS A 34 9.88 -9.98 -15.63
N TYR A 35 10.47 -9.20 -14.72
CA TYR A 35 11.78 -9.54 -14.13
C TYR A 35 11.72 -10.80 -13.27
N ASP A 36 10.58 -11.06 -12.61
CA ASP A 36 10.36 -12.28 -11.84
C ASP A 36 10.34 -13.53 -12.75
N GLU A 37 9.90 -13.42 -14.00
CA GLU A 37 9.90 -14.54 -14.96
C GLU A 37 11.32 -14.98 -15.35
N LEU A 38 12.31 -14.09 -15.21
CA LEU A 38 13.71 -14.40 -15.55
C LEU A 38 14.29 -15.50 -14.67
N ASN A 39 13.72 -15.74 -13.49
CA ASN A 39 14.09 -16.90 -12.66
C ASN A 39 13.88 -18.23 -13.40
N LEU A 40 12.94 -18.28 -14.35
CA LEU A 40 12.67 -19.46 -15.17
C LEU A 40 13.32 -19.35 -16.55
N LYS A 41 13.28 -18.16 -17.17
CA LYS A 41 13.75 -17.96 -18.55
C LYS A 41 15.25 -17.75 -18.69
N GLN A 42 15.86 -17.08 -17.72
CA GLN A 42 17.28 -16.72 -17.74
C GLN A 42 17.92 -16.93 -16.34
N PRO A 43 17.87 -18.15 -15.78
CA PRO A 43 18.33 -18.42 -14.42
C PRO A 43 19.80 -18.08 -14.18
N ASP A 44 20.65 -18.27 -15.20
CA ASP A 44 22.08 -17.95 -15.12
C ASP A 44 22.32 -16.46 -14.91
N LEU A 45 21.55 -15.61 -15.60
CA LEU A 45 21.63 -14.16 -15.49
C LEU A 45 21.36 -13.71 -14.04
N VAL A 46 20.27 -14.19 -13.45
CA VAL A 46 19.86 -13.86 -12.08
C VAL A 46 20.88 -14.38 -11.06
N ARG A 47 21.31 -15.64 -11.22
CA ARG A 47 22.32 -16.27 -10.36
C ARG A 47 23.65 -15.53 -10.37
N ASP A 48 24.09 -15.05 -11.52
CA ASP A 48 25.33 -14.30 -11.63
C ASP A 48 25.25 -12.92 -10.97
N ILE A 49 24.09 -12.25 -10.99
CA ILE A 49 23.87 -11.02 -10.22
C ILE A 49 24.01 -11.29 -8.72
N HIS A 50 23.36 -12.32 -8.20
CA HIS A 50 23.51 -12.70 -6.79
C HIS A 50 24.98 -12.98 -6.43
N ARG A 51 25.70 -13.74 -7.27
CA ARG A 51 27.13 -14.03 -7.06
C ARG A 51 27.98 -12.76 -7.03
N GLU A 52 27.64 -11.75 -7.81
CA GLU A 52 28.33 -10.46 -7.78
C GLU A 52 28.13 -9.71 -6.46
N TYR A 53 26.91 -9.70 -5.92
CA TYR A 53 26.65 -9.10 -4.61
C TYR A 53 27.33 -9.85 -3.46
N VAL A 54 27.34 -11.20 -3.50
CA VAL A 54 28.11 -12.00 -2.54
C VAL A 54 29.60 -11.67 -2.62
N ARG A 55 30.17 -11.55 -3.84
CA ARG A 55 31.58 -11.14 -4.04
C ARG A 55 31.86 -9.71 -3.59
N ALA A 56 30.85 -8.83 -3.61
CA ALA A 56 30.95 -7.47 -3.08
C ALA A 56 30.91 -7.41 -1.55
N GLY A 57 30.50 -8.50 -0.89
CA GLY A 57 30.48 -8.63 0.57
C GLY A 57 29.10 -8.51 1.20
N ALA A 58 28.02 -8.72 0.44
CA ALA A 58 26.68 -8.89 0.98
C ALA A 58 26.60 -10.17 1.84
N GLU A 59 26.02 -10.03 3.02
CA GLU A 59 25.72 -11.10 4.00
C GLU A 59 24.24 -11.49 3.97
N LEU A 60 23.38 -10.68 3.36
CA LEU A 60 21.97 -10.95 3.11
C LEU A 60 21.64 -10.70 1.64
N LEU A 61 21.07 -11.67 0.95
CA LEU A 61 20.56 -11.55 -0.41
C LEU A 61 19.04 -11.52 -0.43
N GLU A 62 18.49 -10.70 -1.30
CA GLU A 62 17.07 -10.71 -1.62
C GLU A 62 16.81 -11.62 -2.82
N THR A 63 15.77 -12.45 -2.79
CA THR A 63 15.36 -13.20 -3.98
C THR A 63 14.83 -12.26 -5.07
N ASN A 64 15.00 -12.60 -6.34
CA ASN A 64 14.39 -11.86 -7.46
C ASN A 64 12.87 -12.12 -7.54
N THR A 65 12.12 -11.66 -6.55
CA THR A 65 10.68 -11.97 -6.37
C THR A 65 9.85 -10.79 -5.92
N PHE A 66 10.34 -9.55 -6.04
CA PHE A 66 9.60 -8.35 -5.63
C PHE A 66 8.18 -8.31 -6.20
N GLY A 67 8.00 -8.73 -7.46
CA GLY A 67 6.71 -8.75 -8.16
C GLY A 67 6.09 -10.14 -8.30
N ALA A 68 6.68 -11.19 -7.72
CA ALA A 68 6.29 -12.58 -7.95
C ALA A 68 5.02 -13.02 -7.19
N ASN A 69 4.03 -12.15 -7.09
CA ASN A 69 2.72 -12.43 -6.51
C ASN A 69 1.68 -12.66 -7.63
N PRO A 70 0.56 -13.35 -7.36
CA PRO A 70 -0.38 -13.73 -8.41
C PRO A 70 -1.06 -12.53 -9.08
N VAL A 71 -1.19 -11.38 -8.39
CA VAL A 71 -1.81 -10.17 -8.93
C VAL A 71 -0.93 -9.53 -10.00
N LYS A 72 0.35 -9.29 -9.68
CA LYS A 72 1.32 -8.74 -10.65
C LYS A 72 1.61 -9.73 -11.78
N LEU A 73 1.80 -11.01 -11.46
CA LEU A 73 2.05 -12.05 -12.47
C LEU A 73 0.85 -12.25 -13.42
N ALA A 74 -0.38 -11.98 -12.99
CA ALA A 74 -1.55 -12.05 -13.87
C ALA A 74 -1.45 -11.11 -15.08
N THR A 75 -0.85 -9.93 -14.90
CA THR A 75 -0.65 -8.96 -16.00
C THR A 75 0.28 -9.50 -17.11
N HIS A 76 1.04 -10.56 -16.81
CA HIS A 76 1.91 -11.27 -17.73
C HIS A 76 1.41 -12.67 -18.10
N GLY A 77 0.20 -13.06 -17.65
CA GLY A 77 -0.34 -14.41 -17.87
C GLY A 77 0.32 -15.51 -17.03
N LEU A 78 1.03 -15.15 -15.95
CA LEU A 78 1.85 -16.05 -15.13
C LEU A 78 1.28 -16.31 -13.73
N ALA A 79 0.03 -15.91 -13.45
CA ALA A 79 -0.58 -16.10 -12.13
C ALA A 79 -0.61 -17.59 -11.68
N GLY A 80 -0.73 -18.52 -12.64
CA GLY A 80 -0.65 -19.96 -12.37
C GLY A 80 0.74 -20.44 -11.95
N ASP A 81 1.80 -19.76 -12.38
CA ASP A 81 3.20 -20.12 -12.12
C ASP A 81 3.77 -19.48 -10.84
N THR A 82 2.94 -18.80 -10.03
CA THR A 82 3.37 -18.07 -8.82
C THR A 82 4.32 -18.88 -7.94
N GLU A 83 3.91 -20.06 -7.45
CA GLU A 83 4.73 -20.89 -6.57
C GLU A 83 6.03 -21.34 -7.25
N ARG A 84 5.97 -21.65 -8.56
CA ARG A 84 7.10 -22.14 -9.35
C ARG A 84 8.16 -21.06 -9.57
N VAL A 85 7.75 -19.84 -9.90
CA VAL A 85 8.64 -18.68 -10.06
C VAL A 85 9.39 -18.42 -8.76
N ASN A 86 8.68 -18.37 -7.64
CA ASN A 86 9.26 -18.08 -6.33
C ASN A 86 10.21 -19.19 -5.85
N SER A 87 9.84 -20.45 -6.04
CA SER A 87 10.69 -21.59 -5.68
C SER A 87 12.00 -21.60 -6.48
N ALA A 88 11.92 -21.34 -7.79
CA ALA A 88 13.10 -21.21 -8.64
C ALA A 88 14.00 -20.04 -8.19
N ALA A 89 13.41 -18.86 -7.93
CA ALA A 89 14.15 -17.68 -7.50
C ALA A 89 14.93 -17.91 -6.19
N ALA A 90 14.26 -18.51 -5.19
CA ALA A 90 14.89 -18.85 -3.91
C ALA A 90 16.03 -19.88 -4.09
N GLY A 91 15.86 -20.88 -4.97
CA GLY A 91 16.92 -21.82 -5.32
C GLY A 91 18.15 -21.15 -5.94
N LEU A 92 17.94 -20.19 -6.87
CA LEU A 92 19.05 -19.45 -7.51
C LEU A 92 19.82 -18.59 -6.51
N ALA A 93 19.11 -17.88 -5.63
CA ALA A 93 19.72 -17.08 -4.57
C ALA A 93 20.48 -17.96 -3.58
N ARG A 94 19.91 -19.12 -3.20
CA ARG A 94 20.57 -20.10 -2.31
C ARG A 94 21.86 -20.64 -2.91
N GLU A 95 21.85 -21.02 -4.19
CA GLU A 95 23.03 -21.52 -4.88
C GLU A 95 24.15 -20.45 -4.93
N ALA A 96 23.78 -19.20 -5.19
CA ALA A 96 24.72 -18.09 -5.23
C ALA A 96 25.29 -17.72 -3.84
N ALA A 97 24.45 -17.77 -2.81
CA ALA A 97 24.81 -17.45 -1.43
C ALA A 97 25.86 -18.42 -0.86
N GLY A 98 25.70 -19.73 -1.14
CA GLY A 98 26.54 -20.77 -0.56
C GLY A 98 26.53 -20.70 0.97
N GLU A 99 27.71 -20.62 1.59
CA GLU A 99 27.84 -20.47 3.04
C GLU A 99 28.05 -19.02 3.50
N ARG A 100 28.11 -18.05 2.56
CA ARG A 100 28.58 -16.69 2.82
C ARG A 100 27.48 -15.67 3.09
N ALA A 101 26.25 -15.97 2.68
CA ALA A 101 25.12 -15.08 2.83
C ALA A 101 23.85 -15.85 3.21
N ALA A 102 22.97 -15.18 3.95
CA ALA A 102 21.59 -15.60 4.13
C ALA A 102 20.74 -15.19 2.92
N VAL A 103 19.61 -15.87 2.71
CA VAL A 103 18.65 -15.58 1.64
C VAL A 103 17.31 -15.18 2.23
N ALA A 104 16.86 -13.94 1.97
CA ALA A 104 15.53 -13.48 2.30
C ALA A 104 14.61 -13.52 1.08
N GLY A 105 13.42 -14.08 1.26
CA GLY A 105 12.34 -14.03 0.29
C GLY A 105 11.80 -12.60 0.18
N ALA A 106 12.09 -11.91 -0.92
CA ALA A 106 11.61 -10.55 -1.16
C ALA A 106 10.14 -10.56 -1.62
N ILE A 107 9.31 -9.81 -0.93
CA ILE A 107 7.88 -9.65 -1.20
C ILE A 107 7.60 -8.15 -1.27
N GLY A 108 7.25 -7.66 -2.46
CA GLY A 108 6.75 -6.31 -2.64
C GLY A 108 5.22 -6.22 -2.57
N PRO A 109 4.64 -5.01 -2.63
CA PRO A 109 3.19 -4.81 -2.63
C PRO A 109 2.52 -5.46 -3.85
N LEU A 110 1.22 -5.72 -3.77
CA LEU A 110 0.41 -6.32 -4.84
C LEU A 110 0.24 -5.39 -6.04
N GLY A 111 0.45 -4.08 -5.84
CA GLY A 111 0.28 -3.07 -6.89
C GLY A 111 -1.19 -2.70 -7.15
N VAL A 112 -2.09 -3.14 -6.27
CA VAL A 112 -3.49 -2.75 -6.23
C VAL A 112 -3.80 -2.17 -4.85
N ARG A 113 -4.82 -1.32 -4.76
CA ARG A 113 -5.31 -0.87 -3.45
C ARG A 113 -6.11 -2.00 -2.82
N ILE A 114 -5.92 -2.19 -1.51
CA ILE A 114 -6.72 -3.10 -0.71
C ILE A 114 -7.72 -2.29 0.14
N GLU A 115 -8.65 -2.98 0.78
CA GLU A 115 -9.59 -2.34 1.71
C GLU A 115 -8.88 -1.46 2.76
N PRO A 116 -9.40 -0.26 3.03
CA PRO A 116 -10.67 0.29 2.55
C PRO A 116 -10.60 0.99 1.19
N TYR A 117 -9.41 1.22 0.63
CA TYR A 117 -9.21 2.11 -0.51
C TYR A 117 -9.33 1.42 -1.88
N GLY A 118 -9.50 0.10 -1.92
CA GLY A 118 -9.68 -0.66 -3.15
C GLY A 118 -10.58 -1.88 -3.00
N GLU A 119 -10.81 -2.55 -4.11
CA GLU A 119 -11.76 -3.66 -4.25
C GLU A 119 -11.27 -4.98 -3.61
N MET A 120 -9.96 -5.15 -3.46
CA MET A 120 -9.37 -6.35 -2.88
C MET A 120 -9.43 -6.31 -1.36
N SER A 121 -10.06 -7.31 -0.76
CA SER A 121 -10.09 -7.46 0.70
C SER A 121 -8.71 -7.75 1.29
N VAL A 122 -8.52 -7.41 2.56
CA VAL A 122 -7.31 -7.78 3.32
C VAL A 122 -7.09 -9.29 3.31
N ASP A 123 -8.18 -10.08 3.40
CA ASP A 123 -8.11 -11.53 3.33
C ASP A 123 -7.67 -12.03 1.95
N GLU A 124 -8.18 -11.47 0.85
CA GLU A 124 -7.72 -11.82 -0.51
C GLU A 124 -6.25 -11.45 -0.71
N ALA A 125 -5.82 -10.29 -0.22
CA ALA A 125 -4.41 -9.89 -0.23
C ALA A 125 -3.54 -10.90 0.53
N ARG A 126 -3.97 -11.32 1.74
CA ARG A 126 -3.29 -12.37 2.52
C ARG A 126 -3.21 -13.69 1.74
N HIS A 127 -4.27 -14.11 1.05
CA HIS A 127 -4.25 -15.32 0.23
C HIS A 127 -3.27 -15.19 -0.96
N ALA A 128 -3.20 -14.02 -1.60
CA ALA A 128 -2.27 -13.74 -2.68
C ALA A 128 -0.82 -13.84 -2.20
N PHE A 129 -0.47 -13.18 -1.09
CA PHE A 129 0.86 -13.29 -0.47
C PHE A 129 1.16 -14.72 -0.02
N ALA A 130 0.17 -15.46 0.48
CA ALA A 130 0.37 -16.84 0.92
C ALA A 130 0.85 -17.75 -0.22
N ARG A 131 0.41 -17.52 -1.46
CA ARG A 131 0.93 -18.23 -2.65
C ARG A 131 2.43 -17.97 -2.87
N GLN A 132 2.82 -16.71 -2.78
CA GLN A 132 4.21 -16.30 -2.94
C GLN A 132 5.10 -16.93 -1.86
N VAL A 133 4.66 -16.84 -0.59
CA VAL A 133 5.33 -17.43 0.58
C VAL A 133 5.53 -18.94 0.40
N ARG A 134 4.52 -19.69 -0.07
CA ARG A 134 4.67 -21.14 -0.32
C ARG A 134 5.81 -21.46 -1.28
N GLY A 135 5.89 -20.72 -2.38
CA GLY A 135 6.96 -20.90 -3.36
C GLY A 135 8.33 -20.59 -2.77
N LEU A 136 8.46 -19.46 -2.05
CA LEU A 136 9.71 -19.06 -1.40
C LEU A 136 10.18 -20.10 -0.36
N LEU A 137 9.25 -20.59 0.48
CA LEU A 137 9.54 -21.66 1.45
C LEU A 137 10.00 -22.95 0.77
N ALA A 138 9.32 -23.36 -0.31
CA ALA A 138 9.70 -24.55 -1.07
C ALA A 138 11.10 -24.42 -1.71
N GLY A 139 11.54 -23.20 -2.05
CA GLY A 139 12.90 -22.93 -2.52
C GLY A 139 13.95 -22.73 -1.43
N GLY A 140 13.56 -22.75 -0.15
CA GLY A 140 14.48 -22.80 0.99
C GLY A 140 15.11 -21.45 1.38
N VAL A 141 14.30 -20.38 1.48
CA VAL A 141 14.71 -19.10 2.07
C VAL A 141 14.98 -19.21 3.59
N ASP A 142 15.82 -18.33 4.14
CA ASP A 142 16.12 -18.24 5.58
C ASP A 142 15.21 -17.29 6.36
N GLY A 143 14.40 -16.53 5.64
CA GLY A 143 13.60 -15.43 6.16
C GLY A 143 12.90 -14.68 5.03
N PHE A 144 12.24 -13.58 5.37
CA PHE A 144 11.52 -12.75 4.42
C PHE A 144 11.88 -11.28 4.60
N ILE A 145 11.79 -10.55 3.49
CA ILE A 145 11.81 -9.10 3.49
C ILE A 145 10.56 -8.60 2.78
N LEU A 146 9.71 -7.93 3.55
CA LEU A 146 8.51 -7.26 3.05
C LEU A 146 8.92 -5.83 2.72
N GLU A 147 9.16 -5.54 1.45
CA GLU A 147 9.81 -4.29 1.04
C GLU A 147 8.92 -3.37 0.21
N THR A 148 9.19 -2.07 0.30
CA THR A 148 8.54 -1.03 -0.51
C THR A 148 7.02 -0.93 -0.31
N PHE A 149 6.50 -1.27 0.87
CA PHE A 149 5.08 -1.04 1.19
C PHE A 149 4.83 0.42 1.55
N SER A 150 3.66 0.94 1.17
CA SER A 150 3.20 2.27 1.57
C SER A 150 2.03 2.24 2.55
N ASP A 151 1.35 1.09 2.68
CA ASP A 151 0.20 0.86 3.55
C ASP A 151 0.55 -0.18 4.61
N ILE A 152 0.27 0.13 5.88
CA ILE A 152 0.47 -0.77 7.02
C ILE A 152 -0.47 -1.97 6.91
N ALA A 153 -1.71 -1.78 6.44
CA ALA A 153 -2.67 -2.88 6.33
C ALA A 153 -2.21 -3.93 5.31
N GLU A 154 -1.67 -3.49 4.17
CA GLU A 154 -1.16 -4.38 3.13
C GLU A 154 0.10 -5.13 3.59
N LEU A 155 1.03 -4.43 4.24
CA LEU A 155 2.21 -5.08 4.84
C LEU A 155 1.79 -6.07 5.93
N GLY A 156 0.83 -5.70 6.78
CA GLY A 156 0.26 -6.58 7.79
C GLY A 156 -0.35 -7.86 7.20
N ALA A 157 -1.05 -7.76 6.07
CA ALA A 157 -1.56 -8.92 5.35
C ALA A 157 -0.43 -9.84 4.84
N ALA A 158 0.66 -9.27 4.32
CA ALA A 158 1.84 -10.03 3.90
C ALA A 158 2.54 -10.70 5.09
N LEU A 159 2.72 -9.99 6.21
CA LEU A 159 3.32 -10.52 7.43
C LEU A 159 2.49 -11.67 8.00
N GLN A 160 1.16 -11.53 8.06
CA GLN A 160 0.27 -12.59 8.47
C GLN A 160 0.32 -13.80 7.53
N ALA A 161 0.50 -13.59 6.22
CA ALA A 161 0.66 -14.68 5.27
C ALA A 161 1.97 -15.48 5.50
N VAL A 162 3.04 -14.82 5.92
CA VAL A 162 4.29 -15.46 6.35
C VAL A 162 4.07 -16.24 7.65
N ARG A 163 3.54 -15.58 8.68
CA ARG A 163 3.31 -16.16 10.02
C ARG A 163 2.32 -17.33 10.00
N GLY A 164 1.36 -17.32 9.09
CA GLY A 164 0.43 -18.43 8.89
C GLY A 164 1.06 -19.70 8.33
N GLN A 165 2.34 -19.67 7.91
CA GLN A 165 3.02 -20.78 7.25
C GLN A 165 4.37 -21.14 7.87
N CYS A 166 5.04 -20.21 8.56
CA CYS A 166 6.31 -20.46 9.22
C CYS A 166 6.68 -19.38 10.26
N ASP A 167 7.68 -19.69 11.08
CA ASP A 167 8.27 -18.78 12.08
C ASP A 167 9.62 -18.19 11.61
N LEU A 168 9.90 -18.17 10.30
CA LEU A 168 11.15 -17.58 9.81
C LEU A 168 11.16 -16.07 10.04
N PRO A 169 12.33 -15.45 10.28
CA PRO A 169 12.37 -14.03 10.61
C PRO A 169 11.92 -13.14 9.44
N VAL A 170 11.32 -12.00 9.76
CA VAL A 170 10.77 -11.04 8.79
C VAL A 170 11.34 -9.66 9.01
N ILE A 171 11.91 -9.10 7.95
CA ILE A 171 12.26 -7.69 7.84
C ILE A 171 11.08 -6.96 7.20
N ALA A 172 10.46 -6.04 7.92
CA ALA A 172 9.35 -5.22 7.44
C ALA A 172 9.85 -3.81 7.07
N GLN A 173 9.72 -3.42 5.81
CA GLN A 173 10.15 -2.12 5.33
C GLN A 173 9.00 -1.36 4.68
N MET A 174 8.86 -0.10 5.09
CA MET A 174 8.02 0.86 4.40
C MET A 174 8.85 1.78 3.51
N THR A 175 8.20 2.44 2.57
CA THR A 175 8.84 3.47 1.75
C THR A 175 8.26 4.84 2.06
N VAL A 176 9.12 5.85 2.12
CA VAL A 176 8.76 7.24 2.45
C VAL A 176 9.11 8.18 1.31
N GLY A 177 8.29 9.21 1.13
CA GLY A 177 8.49 10.29 0.18
C GLY A 177 9.51 11.34 0.67
N THR A 178 9.68 12.39 -0.13
CA THR A 178 10.58 13.51 0.20
C THR A 178 10.13 14.34 1.39
N ASP A 179 8.86 14.21 1.80
CA ASP A 179 8.29 14.78 3.01
C ASP A 179 8.52 13.91 4.25
N GLY A 180 9.18 12.76 4.10
CA GLY A 180 9.49 11.83 5.18
C GLY A 180 8.31 10.97 5.63
N ARG A 181 7.22 10.91 4.85
CA ARG A 181 6.00 10.14 5.13
C ARG A 181 5.74 9.08 4.07
N THR A 182 4.97 8.05 4.40
CA THR A 182 4.50 7.07 3.39
C THR A 182 3.61 7.76 2.35
N HIS A 183 3.29 7.07 1.25
CA HIS A 183 2.37 7.61 0.23
C HIS A 183 1.01 8.07 0.81
N TYR A 184 0.55 7.41 1.88
CA TYR A 184 -0.70 7.75 2.57
C TYR A 184 -0.51 8.73 3.74
N GLY A 185 0.68 9.33 3.86
CA GLY A 185 0.95 10.37 4.84
C GLY A 185 1.34 9.86 6.24
N THR A 186 1.62 8.57 6.39
CA THR A 186 1.99 7.97 7.68
C THR A 186 3.43 8.31 8.05
N ASP A 187 3.64 8.81 9.26
CA ASP A 187 4.97 9.11 9.80
C ASP A 187 5.68 7.83 10.30
N PRO A 188 7.04 7.75 10.25
CA PRO A 188 7.81 6.65 10.83
C PRO A 188 7.55 6.39 12.31
N GLU A 189 7.29 7.45 13.08
CA GLU A 189 6.90 7.34 14.49
C GLU A 189 5.56 6.63 14.71
N VAL A 190 4.71 6.56 13.67
CA VAL A 190 3.43 5.85 13.70
C VAL A 190 3.60 4.43 13.20
N PHE A 191 4.15 4.24 12.00
CA PHE A 191 4.22 2.89 11.43
C PHE A 191 5.23 1.99 12.14
N GLY A 192 6.31 2.53 12.73
CA GLY A 192 7.31 1.73 13.43
C GLY A 192 6.71 0.88 14.55
N PRO A 193 6.08 1.50 15.58
CA PRO A 193 5.44 0.75 16.66
C PRO A 193 4.34 -0.20 16.19
N GLU A 194 3.58 0.15 15.14
CA GLU A 194 2.56 -0.73 14.58
C GLU A 194 3.16 -2.00 13.97
N LEU A 195 4.22 -1.87 13.17
CA LEU A 195 4.92 -3.00 12.59
C LEU A 195 5.60 -3.88 13.64
N GLU A 196 6.08 -3.28 14.74
CA GLU A 196 6.64 -4.02 15.87
C GLU A 196 5.54 -4.81 16.59
N ALA A 197 4.39 -4.18 16.86
CA ALA A 197 3.23 -4.82 17.48
C ALA A 197 2.66 -5.96 16.63
N LEU A 198 2.77 -5.87 15.30
CA LEU A 198 2.40 -6.95 14.38
C LEU A 198 3.38 -8.13 14.37
N GLY A 199 4.55 -8.01 15.02
CA GLY A 199 5.52 -9.08 15.18
C GLY A 199 6.61 -9.13 14.10
N SER A 200 7.01 -7.96 13.57
CA SER A 200 8.20 -7.85 12.71
C SER A 200 9.48 -8.05 13.51
N ASP A 201 10.45 -8.81 12.99
CA ASP A 201 11.73 -9.07 13.67
C ASP A 201 12.76 -7.95 13.43
N VAL A 202 12.59 -7.21 12.32
CA VAL A 202 13.40 -6.05 11.93
C VAL A 202 12.49 -5.06 11.23
N ILE A 203 12.63 -3.77 11.51
CA ILE A 203 11.83 -2.71 10.89
C ILE A 203 12.73 -1.75 10.13
N GLY A 204 12.28 -1.22 9.00
CA GLY A 204 13.14 -0.33 8.25
C GLY A 204 12.44 0.47 7.17
N VAL A 205 13.28 1.12 6.37
CA VAL A 205 12.85 1.81 5.18
C VAL A 205 13.73 1.53 3.99
N ASN A 206 13.12 1.48 2.82
CA ASN A 206 13.82 1.31 1.56
C ASN A 206 13.19 2.13 0.44
N CYS A 207 13.94 2.27 -0.66
CA CYS A 207 13.48 2.88 -1.91
C CYS A 207 13.03 4.36 -1.75
N SER A 208 12.32 4.87 -2.78
CA SER A 208 11.77 6.21 -2.98
C SER A 208 12.74 7.39 -2.89
N VAL A 209 13.43 7.53 -1.76
CA VAL A 209 14.37 8.62 -1.48
C VAL A 209 15.82 8.13 -1.43
N GLY A 210 16.74 9.08 -1.56
CA GLY A 210 18.16 8.83 -1.41
C GLY A 210 18.58 8.64 0.05
N PRO A 211 19.89 8.49 0.31
CA PRO A 211 20.42 8.15 1.64
C PRO A 211 20.09 9.16 2.73
N HIS A 212 19.91 10.43 2.39
CA HIS A 212 19.56 11.46 3.36
C HIS A 212 18.14 11.29 3.92
N GLY A 213 17.13 11.10 3.07
CA GLY A 213 15.75 10.89 3.53
C GLY A 213 15.59 9.59 4.30
N VAL A 214 16.30 8.53 3.88
CA VAL A 214 16.35 7.27 4.65
C VAL A 214 16.99 7.48 6.02
N LEU A 215 18.09 8.25 6.12
CA LEU A 215 18.71 8.56 7.41
C LEU A 215 17.72 9.25 8.37
N GLU A 216 16.97 10.25 7.90
CA GLU A 216 15.97 10.95 8.72
C GLU A 216 14.88 10.00 9.21
N ALA A 217 14.39 9.10 8.36
CA ALA A 217 13.41 8.10 8.76
C ALA A 217 13.97 7.10 9.79
N ILE A 218 15.24 6.68 9.66
CA ILE A 218 15.90 5.80 10.64
C ILE A 218 16.09 6.50 11.98
N GLU A 219 16.47 7.78 12.00
CA GLU A 219 16.61 8.57 13.23
C GLU A 219 15.29 8.71 13.99
N LYS A 220 14.16 8.75 13.26
CA LYS A 220 12.81 8.74 13.85
C LYS A 220 12.45 7.35 14.40
N LEU A 221 12.62 6.31 13.59
CA LEU A 221 12.33 4.92 13.98
C LEU A 221 13.12 4.49 15.22
N ALA A 222 14.41 4.82 15.28
CA ALA A 222 15.28 4.44 16.40
C ALA A 222 14.81 4.96 17.77
N ARG A 223 13.92 5.96 17.81
CA ARG A 223 13.36 6.49 19.05
C ARG A 223 12.13 5.73 19.54
N VAL A 224 11.46 5.01 18.65
CA VAL A 224 10.11 4.47 18.88
C VAL A 224 10.01 2.95 18.75
N VAL A 225 10.99 2.27 18.14
CA VAL A 225 11.02 0.80 18.05
C VAL A 225 12.19 0.18 18.81
N SER A 226 11.99 -1.04 19.32
CA SER A 226 13.04 -1.79 20.05
C SER A 226 13.70 -2.89 19.23
N VAL A 227 13.02 -3.37 18.19
CA VAL A 227 13.60 -4.32 17.22
C VAL A 227 14.71 -3.68 16.38
N PRO A 228 15.65 -4.48 15.85
CA PRO A 228 16.71 -4.00 14.97
C PRO A 228 16.17 -3.25 13.76
N LEU A 229 16.97 -2.28 13.28
CA LEU A 229 16.60 -1.45 12.14
C LEU A 229 17.28 -1.86 10.83
N SER A 230 16.58 -1.73 9.70
CA SER A 230 17.10 -1.94 8.35
C SER A 230 16.96 -0.70 7.46
N ALA A 231 17.91 -0.50 6.54
CA ALA A 231 17.91 0.66 5.64
C ALA A 231 18.53 0.35 4.27
N GLN A 232 17.76 0.53 3.21
CA GLN A 232 18.17 0.29 1.82
C GLN A 232 17.78 1.47 0.91
N PRO A 233 18.53 2.60 0.96
CA PRO A 233 18.23 3.76 0.14
C PRO A 233 18.49 3.55 -1.36
N ASN A 234 17.84 4.35 -2.19
CA ASN A 234 18.21 4.48 -3.60
C ASN A 234 19.58 5.16 -3.76
N ALA A 235 20.25 4.94 -4.89
CA ALA A 235 21.47 5.67 -5.29
C ALA A 235 21.17 7.13 -5.71
N GLY A 236 20.47 7.86 -4.85
CA GLY A 236 19.92 9.18 -5.11
C GLY A 236 18.56 9.15 -5.82
N LEU A 237 17.99 10.32 -6.03
CA LEU A 237 16.82 10.46 -6.90
C LEU A 237 17.25 10.37 -8.37
N PRO A 238 16.50 9.67 -9.24
CA PRO A 238 16.80 9.67 -10.66
C PRO A 238 16.69 11.09 -11.21
N ARG A 239 17.80 11.61 -11.76
CA ARG A 239 17.83 12.92 -12.44
C ARG A 239 17.71 12.71 -13.94
N GLU A 240 16.95 13.58 -14.60
CA GLU A 240 16.98 13.66 -16.06
C GLU A 240 18.28 14.35 -16.49
N VAL A 241 19.09 13.64 -17.26
CA VAL A 241 20.30 14.15 -17.89
C VAL A 241 20.14 13.89 -19.39
N GLY A 242 19.65 14.90 -20.12
CA GLY A 242 19.15 14.72 -21.48
C GLY A 242 17.91 13.81 -21.48
N ASP A 243 17.89 12.80 -22.35
CA ASP A 243 16.76 11.87 -22.52
C ASP A 243 16.83 10.66 -21.57
N ARG A 244 17.78 10.66 -20.63
CA ARG A 244 18.07 9.51 -19.74
C ARG A 244 17.87 9.88 -18.28
N LYS A 245 17.25 8.98 -17.52
CA LYS A 245 17.20 9.04 -16.05
C LYS A 245 18.45 8.38 -15.48
N ILE A 246 19.27 9.14 -14.75
CA ILE A 246 20.53 8.66 -14.17
C ILE A 246 20.47 8.79 -12.64
N TYR A 247 20.85 7.71 -11.95
CA TYR A 247 21.12 7.73 -10.51
C TYR A 247 22.53 8.28 -10.27
N MET A 248 22.63 9.36 -9.49
CA MET A 248 23.84 10.17 -9.41
C MET A 248 24.64 9.96 -8.11
N ALA A 249 24.17 9.15 -7.16
CA ALA A 249 24.94 8.89 -5.95
C ALA A 249 26.11 7.94 -6.26
N SER A 250 27.33 8.36 -5.91
CA SER A 250 28.50 7.48 -6.05
C SER A 250 28.54 6.42 -4.94
N PRO A 251 29.30 5.32 -5.14
CA PRO A 251 29.59 4.34 -4.10
C PRO A 251 30.07 4.95 -2.79
N GLU A 252 30.97 5.93 -2.84
CA GLU A 252 31.52 6.60 -1.66
C GLU A 252 30.47 7.44 -0.93
N TYR A 253 29.61 8.13 -1.69
CA TYR A 253 28.52 8.90 -1.11
C TYR A 253 27.53 7.98 -0.37
N MET A 254 27.11 6.88 -1.01
CA MET A 254 26.26 5.86 -0.39
C MET A 254 26.90 5.27 0.87
N ALA A 255 28.18 4.91 0.80
CA ALA A 255 28.92 4.34 1.94
C ALA A 255 29.05 5.31 3.11
N SER A 256 29.27 6.61 2.84
CA SER A 256 29.34 7.64 3.88
C SER A 256 28.02 7.78 4.65
N TYR A 257 26.88 7.66 3.95
CA TYR A 257 25.57 7.68 4.60
C TYR A 257 25.23 6.35 5.27
N ALA A 258 25.63 5.21 4.71
CA ALA A 258 25.44 3.91 5.36
C ALA A 258 26.10 3.90 6.75
N ARG A 259 27.30 4.47 6.88
CA ARG A 259 27.93 4.68 8.19
C ARG A 259 27.06 5.53 9.13
N ARG A 260 26.53 6.67 8.67
CA ARG A 260 25.65 7.54 9.48
C ARG A 260 24.36 6.84 9.89
N ILE A 261 23.79 6.05 8.98
CA ILE A 261 22.58 5.25 9.20
C ILE A 261 22.84 4.18 10.28
N VAL A 262 24.01 3.52 10.25
CA VAL A 262 24.43 2.64 11.35
C VAL A 262 24.58 3.42 12.64
N GLU A 263 25.27 4.55 12.63
CA GLU A 263 25.42 5.42 13.81
C GLU A 263 24.07 5.91 14.37
N ALA A 264 23.03 6.00 13.52
CA ALA A 264 21.66 6.34 13.92
C ALA A 264 20.87 5.15 14.50
N GLY A 265 21.36 3.91 14.35
CA GLY A 265 20.76 2.71 14.97
C GLY A 265 20.49 1.55 14.01
N ALA A 266 20.67 1.73 12.70
CA ALA A 266 20.48 0.65 11.74
C ALA A 266 21.51 -0.47 11.94
N ARG A 267 21.03 -1.71 11.87
CA ARG A 267 21.87 -2.90 11.94
C ARG A 267 21.99 -3.62 10.59
N PHE A 268 20.97 -3.51 9.75
CA PHE A 268 21.02 -4.00 8.37
C PHE A 268 21.09 -2.81 7.42
N VAL A 269 22.10 -2.78 6.56
CA VAL A 269 22.27 -1.71 5.57
C VAL A 269 22.56 -2.30 4.20
N GLY A 270 21.97 -1.73 3.15
CA GLY A 270 22.22 -2.18 1.79
C GLY A 270 21.85 -1.09 0.79
N GLY A 271 21.35 -1.50 -0.37
CA GLY A 271 20.91 -0.58 -1.40
C GLY A 271 19.60 -1.01 -2.06
N CYS A 272 18.87 -0.04 -2.60
CA CYS A 272 17.72 -0.29 -3.48
C CYS A 272 18.05 0.24 -4.89
N CYS A 273 17.10 0.86 -5.60
CA CYS A 273 17.24 1.27 -7.00
C CYS A 273 18.52 2.10 -7.26
N GLY A 274 19.22 1.76 -8.35
CA GLY A 274 20.47 2.42 -8.75
C GLY A 274 21.73 1.88 -8.08
N THR A 275 21.62 1.03 -7.05
CA THR A 275 22.79 0.48 -6.36
C THR A 275 23.35 -0.78 -7.04
N THR A 276 24.68 -0.90 -7.03
CA THR A 276 25.44 -1.94 -7.75
C THR A 276 26.43 -2.63 -6.82
N PRO A 277 27.10 -3.73 -7.24
CA PRO A 277 28.16 -4.36 -6.46
C PRO A 277 29.28 -3.41 -6.00
N GLU A 278 29.59 -2.35 -6.76
CA GLU A 278 30.54 -1.31 -6.35
C GLU A 278 30.06 -0.56 -5.11
N HIS A 279 28.76 -0.23 -5.06
CA HIS A 279 28.15 0.42 -3.90
C HIS A 279 28.19 -0.49 -2.67
N ILE A 280 27.82 -1.77 -2.81
CA ILE A 280 27.82 -2.73 -1.70
C ILE A 280 29.23 -2.94 -1.15
N ARG A 281 30.24 -3.02 -2.02
CA ARG A 281 31.65 -3.11 -1.60
C ARG A 281 32.11 -1.88 -0.81
N ALA A 282 31.74 -0.68 -1.26
CA ALA A 282 32.05 0.56 -0.55
C ALA A 282 31.34 0.62 0.81
N ILE A 283 30.04 0.28 0.86
CA ILE A 283 29.25 0.20 2.10
C ILE A 283 29.92 -0.76 3.07
N ARG A 284 30.26 -1.98 2.65
CA ARG A 284 30.92 -2.98 3.49
C ARG A 284 32.21 -2.45 4.11
N GLY A 285 33.04 -1.77 3.34
CA GLY A 285 34.29 -1.18 3.84
C GLY A 285 34.05 -0.10 4.92
N PHE A 286 33.02 0.73 4.77
CA PHE A 286 32.76 1.84 5.69
C PHE A 286 32.10 1.38 7.00
N VAL A 287 31.26 0.35 6.96
CA VAL A 287 30.47 -0.07 8.13
C VAL A 287 31.16 -1.11 9.00
N GLN A 288 32.23 -1.77 8.51
CA GLN A 288 32.99 -2.80 9.25
C GLN A 288 33.52 -2.33 10.62
N SER A 289 33.78 -1.04 10.80
CA SER A 289 34.36 -0.46 12.02
C SER A 289 33.36 0.32 12.87
N VAL A 290 32.07 0.24 12.52
CA VAL A 290 31.00 1.04 13.13
C VAL A 290 30.05 0.10 13.85
N SER A 291 29.53 0.53 14.99
CA SER A 291 28.50 -0.20 15.73
C SER A 291 27.26 0.68 15.89
N PRO A 292 26.06 0.11 15.89
CA PRO A 292 24.83 0.87 16.13
C PRO A 292 24.88 1.57 17.48
N ARG A 293 24.41 2.83 17.55
CA ARG A 293 24.22 3.48 18.86
C ARG A 293 23.04 2.84 19.58
N HIS A 294 23.21 2.59 20.87
CA HIS A 294 22.07 2.29 21.74
C HIS A 294 21.25 3.57 21.92
N VAL A 295 20.11 3.64 21.24
CA VAL A 295 19.11 4.68 21.46
C VAL A 295 18.16 4.20 22.54
N HIS A 296 17.92 5.03 23.56
CA HIS A 296 16.87 4.75 24.54
C HIS A 296 15.53 4.87 23.85
N VAL A 297 14.86 3.74 23.67
CA VAL A 297 13.50 3.69 23.13
C VAL A 297 12.57 4.30 24.16
N VAL A 298 11.91 5.40 23.80
CA VAL A 298 10.78 5.90 24.58
C VAL A 298 9.59 5.16 24.00
N ALA A 299 9.13 4.12 24.70
CA ALA A 299 7.95 3.36 24.29
C ALA A 299 6.75 4.31 24.21
N ALA A 300 6.45 4.79 23.01
CA ALA A 300 5.19 5.44 22.72
C ALA A 300 4.17 4.32 22.53
N ALA A 301 3.15 4.28 23.37
CA ALA A 301 2.03 3.39 23.12
C ALA A 301 1.44 3.75 21.75
N PRO A 302 1.20 2.76 20.85
CA PRO A 302 0.60 3.03 19.56
C PRO A 302 -0.70 3.80 19.78
N GLN A 303 -0.78 5.01 19.24
CA GLN A 303 -2.00 5.81 19.24
C GLN A 303 -2.91 5.31 18.13
N HIS A 304 -3.45 4.10 18.28
CA HIS A 304 -4.59 3.73 17.48
C HIS A 304 -5.78 4.58 17.96
N SER A 305 -6.37 5.32 17.03
CA SER A 305 -7.76 5.72 17.19
C SER A 305 -8.55 4.43 17.39
N ALA A 306 -9.08 4.20 18.60
CA ALA A 306 -9.86 3.00 18.91
C ALA A 306 -11.19 2.95 18.12
N GLY A 307 -11.41 3.92 17.22
CA GLY A 307 -12.68 4.19 16.59
C GLY A 307 -13.74 4.58 17.60
N VAL A 308 -14.96 4.78 17.10
CA VAL A 308 -16.17 4.92 17.89
C VAL A 308 -17.15 3.82 17.48
N GLU A 309 -17.97 3.39 18.43
CA GLU A 309 -19.06 2.47 18.11
C GLU A 309 -20.02 3.17 17.13
N PRO A 310 -20.30 2.58 15.95
CA PRO A 310 -21.17 3.22 14.98
C PRO A 310 -22.60 3.32 15.52
N VAL A 311 -23.28 4.43 15.23
CA VAL A 311 -24.69 4.61 15.59
C VAL A 311 -25.50 3.42 15.04
N PRO A 312 -26.33 2.73 15.84
CA PRO A 312 -27.14 1.61 15.38
C PRO A 312 -28.06 2.01 14.22
N LEU A 313 -28.31 1.12 13.26
CA LEU A 313 -29.11 1.40 12.06
C LEU A 313 -30.45 2.09 12.38
N ALA A 314 -31.13 1.61 13.43
CA ALA A 314 -32.43 2.14 13.86
C ALA A 314 -32.38 3.61 14.32
N ALA A 315 -31.23 4.08 14.79
CA ALA A 315 -31.02 5.44 15.29
C ALA A 315 -30.41 6.38 14.23
N ARG A 316 -30.08 5.89 13.03
CA ARG A 316 -29.46 6.70 11.97
C ARG A 316 -30.46 7.61 11.26
N SER A 317 -31.67 7.11 10.98
CA SER A 317 -32.72 7.81 10.22
C SER A 317 -34.07 7.12 10.42
N ARG A 318 -35.17 7.73 9.97
CA ARG A 318 -36.51 7.09 10.01
C ARG A 318 -36.56 5.87 9.10
N LEU A 319 -35.92 5.96 7.92
CA LEU A 319 -35.73 4.84 7.01
C LEU A 319 -34.92 3.72 7.67
N GLY A 320 -33.83 4.06 8.37
CA GLY A 320 -33.02 3.14 9.15
C GLY A 320 -33.82 2.40 10.23
N SER A 321 -34.68 3.10 10.97
CA SER A 321 -35.62 2.49 11.95
C SER A 321 -36.54 1.48 11.29
N LYS A 322 -37.19 1.84 10.18
CA LYS A 322 -38.11 0.95 9.45
C LYS A 322 -37.39 -0.32 8.97
N LEU A 323 -36.18 -0.16 8.43
CA LEU A 323 -35.34 -1.28 7.99
C LEU A 323 -34.93 -2.19 9.15
N ALA A 324 -34.49 -1.63 10.28
CA ALA A 324 -34.08 -2.40 11.45
C ALA A 324 -35.24 -3.20 12.08
N GLU A 325 -36.47 -2.70 11.96
CA GLU A 325 -37.69 -3.37 12.40
C GLU A 325 -38.21 -4.42 11.40
N GLY A 326 -37.57 -4.57 10.23
CA GLY A 326 -38.00 -5.49 9.18
C GLY A 326 -39.30 -5.07 8.48
N ARG A 327 -39.66 -3.77 8.52
CA ARG A 327 -40.84 -3.26 7.81
C ARG A 327 -40.59 -3.23 6.31
N PHE A 328 -41.62 -3.55 5.54
CA PHE A 328 -41.59 -3.32 4.09
C PHE A 328 -41.53 -1.81 3.83
N ILE A 329 -40.57 -1.37 3.02
CA ILE A 329 -40.37 0.04 2.68
C ILE A 329 -40.60 0.30 1.20
N THR A 330 -41.00 1.51 0.89
CA THR A 330 -41.24 2.02 -0.45
C THR A 330 -40.40 3.27 -0.68
N THR A 331 -39.59 3.23 -1.73
CA THR A 331 -38.78 4.39 -2.16
C THR A 331 -39.01 4.66 -3.63
N VAL A 332 -39.05 5.93 -4.01
CA VAL A 332 -39.29 6.33 -5.40
C VAL A 332 -38.14 7.20 -5.90
N GLU A 333 -37.63 6.91 -7.09
CA GLU A 333 -36.59 7.71 -7.72
C GLU A 333 -37.13 9.06 -8.21
N ILE A 334 -36.45 10.14 -7.82
CA ILE A 334 -36.71 11.51 -8.24
C ILE A 334 -35.44 12.07 -8.86
N VAL A 335 -35.46 12.20 -10.17
CA VAL A 335 -34.31 12.70 -10.93
C VAL A 335 -34.16 14.22 -10.69
N PRO A 336 -32.97 14.70 -10.26
CA PRO A 336 -32.73 16.12 -10.08
C PRO A 336 -33.04 16.95 -11.34
N PRO A 337 -33.47 18.22 -11.19
CA PRO A 337 -33.74 19.09 -12.33
C PRO A 337 -32.46 19.36 -13.15
N LYS A 338 -32.63 19.62 -14.45
CA LYS A 338 -31.51 20.01 -15.34
C LYS A 338 -31.05 21.46 -15.11
N GLY A 339 -31.92 22.30 -14.57
CA GLY A 339 -31.66 23.73 -14.32
C GLY A 339 -31.66 24.07 -12.84
N VAL A 340 -31.66 25.37 -12.55
CA VAL A 340 -31.56 25.89 -11.18
C VAL A 340 -32.87 25.92 -10.41
N ASP A 341 -34.02 25.70 -11.07
CA ASP A 341 -35.34 25.75 -10.43
C ASP A 341 -35.72 24.39 -9.80
N PRO A 342 -35.82 24.31 -8.45
CA PRO A 342 -36.19 23.08 -7.76
C PRO A 342 -37.72 22.90 -7.59
N ALA A 343 -38.56 23.89 -7.94
CA ALA A 343 -39.99 23.85 -7.64
C ALA A 343 -40.73 22.63 -8.23
N PRO A 344 -40.43 22.16 -9.47
CA PRO A 344 -41.06 20.95 -10.01
C PRO A 344 -40.71 19.71 -9.18
N MET A 345 -39.46 19.60 -8.72
CA MET A 345 -39.00 18.49 -7.87
C MET A 345 -39.76 18.48 -6.54
N PHE A 346 -39.88 19.62 -5.86
CA PHE A 346 -40.64 19.70 -4.61
C PHE A 346 -42.12 19.32 -4.77
N THR A 347 -42.73 19.70 -5.88
CA THR A 347 -44.14 19.35 -6.16
C THR A 347 -44.32 17.83 -6.26
N GLN A 348 -43.44 17.15 -7.00
CA GLN A 348 -43.47 15.68 -7.11
C GLN A 348 -43.22 15.01 -5.75
N VAL A 349 -42.21 15.46 -5.01
CA VAL A 349 -41.88 14.88 -3.70
C VAL A 349 -43.01 15.07 -2.69
N ARG A 350 -43.73 16.21 -2.71
CA ARG A 350 -44.92 16.42 -1.85
C ARG A 350 -46.04 15.42 -2.18
N GLN A 351 -46.25 15.12 -3.46
CA GLN A 351 -47.23 14.10 -3.88
C GLN A 351 -46.83 12.70 -3.38
N LEU A 352 -45.55 12.35 -3.49
CA LEU A 352 -45.03 11.08 -2.99
C LEU A 352 -45.14 10.96 -1.46
N LYS A 353 -44.82 12.04 -0.74
CA LYS A 353 -45.01 12.12 0.72
C LYS A 353 -46.48 11.92 1.10
N ALA A 354 -47.40 12.55 0.39
CA ALA A 354 -48.84 12.39 0.61
C ALA A 354 -49.33 10.96 0.28
N ALA A 355 -48.69 10.29 -0.67
CA ALA A 355 -48.95 8.89 -1.01
C ALA A 355 -48.36 7.87 -0.02
N GLY A 356 -47.63 8.33 1.00
CA GLY A 356 -47.06 7.47 2.04
C GLY A 356 -45.73 6.81 1.68
N VAL A 357 -45.03 7.32 0.66
CA VAL A 357 -43.67 6.85 0.32
C VAL A 357 -42.72 7.11 1.49
N ASP A 358 -41.83 6.15 1.79
CA ASP A 358 -40.97 6.22 2.96
C ASP A 358 -39.76 7.14 2.76
N ALA A 359 -39.17 7.14 1.56
CA ALA A 359 -38.05 8.00 1.17
C ALA A 359 -37.99 8.18 -0.36
N VAL A 360 -37.22 9.16 -0.84
CA VAL A 360 -36.96 9.35 -2.28
C VAL A 360 -35.51 9.07 -2.63
N ASN A 361 -35.29 8.32 -3.71
CA ASN A 361 -33.97 8.07 -4.26
C ASN A 361 -33.56 9.24 -5.16
N VAL A 362 -32.39 9.83 -4.94
CA VAL A 362 -31.90 10.99 -5.68
C VAL A 362 -30.64 10.59 -6.46
N PRO A 363 -30.76 10.26 -7.77
CA PRO A 363 -29.64 9.75 -8.54
C PRO A 363 -28.62 10.84 -8.91
N ASP A 364 -27.33 10.57 -8.72
CA ASP A 364 -26.23 11.45 -9.16
C ASP A 364 -25.82 11.16 -10.60
N GLY A 365 -26.13 12.12 -11.50
CA GLY A 365 -25.79 12.06 -12.92
C GLY A 365 -26.22 10.77 -13.65
N PRO A 366 -27.50 10.33 -13.57
CA PRO A 366 -27.96 9.11 -14.23
C PRO A 366 -27.75 9.19 -15.75
N ARG A 367 -27.23 8.11 -16.36
CA ARG A 367 -26.85 8.05 -17.78
C ARG A 367 -25.79 9.09 -18.17
N ALA A 368 -24.91 9.43 -17.23
CA ALA A 368 -23.84 10.43 -17.40
C ALA A 368 -24.34 11.80 -17.91
N GLN A 369 -25.51 12.25 -17.43
CA GLN A 369 -26.07 13.57 -17.76
C GLN A 369 -25.90 14.55 -16.60
N SER A 370 -25.43 15.77 -16.90
CA SER A 370 -25.34 16.86 -15.93
C SER A 370 -26.72 17.35 -15.48
N ARG A 371 -26.89 17.47 -14.17
CA ARG A 371 -28.11 17.91 -13.47
C ARG A 371 -27.71 18.63 -12.18
N MET A 372 -28.68 19.22 -11.49
CA MET A 372 -28.48 19.69 -10.12
C MET A 372 -27.89 18.56 -9.26
N GLY A 373 -26.86 18.89 -8.47
CA GLY A 373 -26.10 17.88 -7.72
C GLY A 373 -26.97 17.13 -6.71
N ALA A 374 -26.85 15.81 -6.69
CA ALA A 374 -27.75 14.93 -5.93
C ALA A 374 -27.76 15.21 -4.41
N LEU A 375 -26.58 15.45 -3.81
CA LEU A 375 -26.47 15.83 -2.39
C LEU A 375 -27.22 17.12 -2.06
N LEU A 376 -27.09 18.14 -2.91
CA LEU A 376 -27.77 19.42 -2.71
C LEU A 376 -29.28 19.28 -2.91
N SER A 377 -29.71 18.54 -3.93
CA SER A 377 -31.13 18.25 -4.17
C SER A 377 -31.75 17.50 -2.99
N ALA A 378 -31.06 16.51 -2.42
CA ALA A 378 -31.51 15.80 -1.24
C ALA A 378 -31.65 16.71 -0.01
N LEU A 379 -30.65 17.57 0.24
CA LEU A 379 -30.71 18.54 1.33
C LEU A 379 -31.90 19.50 1.18
N MET A 380 -32.15 19.99 -0.04
CA MET A 380 -33.29 20.83 -0.36
C MET A 380 -34.62 20.08 -0.13
N ILE A 381 -34.72 18.82 -0.56
CA ILE A 381 -35.90 17.98 -0.35
C ILE A 381 -36.19 17.80 1.14
N GLU A 382 -35.19 17.42 1.94
CA GLU A 382 -35.37 17.17 3.36
C GLU A 382 -35.74 18.45 4.13
N ARG A 383 -35.20 19.61 3.74
CA ARG A 383 -35.53 20.90 4.38
C ARG A 383 -36.91 21.43 3.99
N GLU A 384 -37.23 21.43 2.69
CA GLU A 384 -38.44 22.10 2.17
C GLU A 384 -39.68 21.20 2.18
N VAL A 385 -39.50 19.88 2.08
CA VAL A 385 -40.60 18.91 2.02
C VAL A 385 -40.61 18.00 3.24
N GLY A 386 -39.47 17.75 3.89
CA GLY A 386 -39.40 16.91 5.08
C GLY A 386 -39.69 15.43 4.81
N LEU A 387 -39.35 14.95 3.61
CA LEU A 387 -39.29 13.53 3.27
C LEU A 387 -37.81 13.15 3.16
N GLU A 388 -37.41 12.02 3.76
CA GLU A 388 -36.01 11.58 3.73
C GLU A 388 -35.57 11.24 2.30
N ALA A 389 -34.31 11.53 2.02
CA ALA A 389 -33.68 11.22 0.74
C ALA A 389 -32.63 10.11 0.91
N VAL A 390 -32.53 9.26 -0.10
CA VAL A 390 -31.42 8.31 -0.31
C VAL A 390 -30.62 8.84 -1.49
N VAL A 391 -29.44 9.38 -1.22
CA VAL A 391 -28.61 9.96 -2.27
C VAL A 391 -27.84 8.86 -2.96
N HIS A 392 -28.00 8.71 -4.27
CA HIS A 392 -27.06 7.87 -5.00
C HIS A 392 -25.77 8.65 -5.16
N TYR A 393 -24.67 8.20 -4.59
CA TYR A 393 -23.40 8.92 -4.62
C TYR A 393 -22.45 8.25 -5.61
N ALA A 394 -22.17 8.92 -6.73
CA ALA A 394 -21.38 8.36 -7.82
C ALA A 394 -19.88 8.60 -7.65
N CYS A 395 -19.07 7.54 -7.71
CA CYS A 395 -17.61 7.63 -7.55
C CYS A 395 -16.88 8.15 -8.81
N ARG A 396 -17.50 8.02 -9.98
CA ARG A 396 -16.96 8.41 -11.30
C ARG A 396 -16.39 9.82 -11.40
N ASP A 397 -17.07 10.80 -10.81
CA ASP A 397 -16.89 12.22 -11.16
C ASP A 397 -15.93 12.96 -10.22
N ARG A 398 -15.43 12.31 -9.16
CA ARG A 398 -14.70 12.96 -8.07
C ARG A 398 -13.47 12.12 -7.68
N ASN A 399 -12.44 12.81 -7.18
CA ASN A 399 -11.29 12.17 -6.54
C ASN A 399 -11.62 11.81 -5.08
N LEU A 400 -10.78 11.00 -4.44
CA LEU A 400 -11.02 10.52 -3.08
C LEU A 400 -11.22 11.66 -2.07
N LEU A 401 -10.41 12.72 -2.19
CA LEU A 401 -10.48 13.89 -1.30
C LEU A 401 -11.82 14.64 -1.43
N GLY A 402 -12.30 14.83 -2.65
CA GLY A 402 -13.60 15.44 -2.92
C GLY A 402 -14.75 14.60 -2.36
N MET A 403 -14.65 13.28 -2.48
CA MET A 403 -15.66 12.37 -1.93
C MET A 403 -15.69 12.39 -0.41
N LEU A 404 -14.53 12.37 0.26
CA LEU A 404 -14.44 12.51 1.72
C LEU A 404 -15.06 13.83 2.20
N SER A 405 -14.73 14.94 1.54
CA SER A 405 -15.28 16.26 1.85
C SER A 405 -16.81 16.29 1.73
N ASP A 406 -17.33 15.77 0.62
CA ASP A 406 -18.77 15.68 0.36
C ASP A 406 -19.49 14.83 1.40
N LEU A 407 -18.95 13.66 1.76
CA LEU A 407 -19.57 12.73 2.70
C LEU A 407 -19.58 13.29 4.13
N LEU A 408 -18.47 13.90 4.56
CA LEU A 408 -18.39 14.59 5.85
C LEU A 408 -19.38 15.76 5.91
N GLY A 409 -19.44 16.58 4.85
CA GLY A 409 -20.38 17.69 4.74
C GLY A 409 -21.85 17.24 4.71
N ALA A 410 -22.16 16.19 3.96
CA ALA A 410 -23.49 15.60 3.89
C ALA A 410 -23.95 15.11 5.26
N SER A 411 -23.07 14.41 5.99
CA SER A 411 -23.34 13.95 7.34
C SER A 411 -23.54 15.12 8.32
N ALA A 412 -22.71 16.15 8.24
CA ALA A 412 -22.88 17.35 9.06
C ALA A 412 -24.18 18.10 8.76
N ALA A 413 -24.62 18.09 7.49
CA ALA A 413 -25.86 18.72 7.04
C ALA A 413 -27.13 17.92 7.38
N GLY A 414 -27.00 16.68 7.87
CA GLY A 414 -28.11 15.83 8.29
C GLY A 414 -28.52 14.75 7.29
N ILE A 415 -27.82 14.59 6.16
CA ILE A 415 -28.06 13.48 5.23
C ILE A 415 -27.54 12.19 5.87
N ARG A 416 -28.40 11.16 5.91
CA ARG A 416 -28.11 9.90 6.62
C ARG A 416 -28.17 8.66 5.74
N ASN A 417 -28.81 8.74 4.58
CA ASN A 417 -28.99 7.61 3.70
C ASN A 417 -28.27 7.84 2.37
N LEU A 418 -27.34 6.95 2.06
CA LEU A 418 -26.55 6.96 0.83
C LEU A 418 -26.67 5.60 0.16
N LEU A 419 -26.77 5.61 -1.17
CA LEU A 419 -26.56 4.46 -2.02
C LEU A 419 -25.30 4.73 -2.86
N ILE A 420 -24.20 4.08 -2.53
CA ILE A 420 -22.94 4.31 -3.24
C ILE A 420 -22.97 3.54 -4.56
N VAL A 421 -22.61 4.22 -5.65
CA VAL A 421 -22.60 3.65 -7.01
C VAL A 421 -21.32 4.01 -7.74
N THR A 422 -20.76 3.08 -8.52
CA THR A 422 -19.52 3.35 -9.27
C THR A 422 -19.76 4.45 -10.33
N GLY A 423 -20.95 4.45 -10.94
CA GLY A 423 -21.38 5.43 -11.93
C GLY A 423 -21.15 4.98 -13.38
N ASP A 424 -22.02 5.44 -14.26
CA ASP A 424 -22.02 5.16 -15.71
C ASP A 424 -20.80 5.80 -16.42
N PRO A 425 -20.02 5.11 -17.26
CA PRO A 425 -18.91 5.73 -17.99
C PRO A 425 -19.29 7.08 -18.68
N PRO A 426 -18.49 8.16 -18.54
CA PRO A 426 -18.85 9.49 -19.06
C PRO A 426 -19.17 9.51 -20.56
N LYS A 427 -18.53 8.62 -21.32
CA LYS A 427 -18.72 8.44 -22.78
C LYS A 427 -20.14 8.02 -23.17
N MET A 428 -20.98 7.58 -22.24
CA MET A 428 -22.40 7.31 -22.49
C MET A 428 -23.27 8.58 -22.48
N GLY A 429 -22.73 9.70 -21.99
CA GLY A 429 -23.40 10.99 -21.93
C GLY A 429 -23.12 11.88 -23.15
N PRO A 430 -23.76 13.06 -23.24
CA PRO A 430 -23.58 14.00 -24.35
C PRO A 430 -22.26 14.79 -24.30
N TYR A 431 -21.33 14.41 -23.41
CA TYR A 431 -20.06 15.12 -23.16
C TYR A 431 -18.87 14.21 -23.51
N PRO A 432 -18.50 14.08 -24.80
CA PRO A 432 -17.49 13.12 -25.25
C PRO A 432 -16.09 13.36 -24.67
N GLU A 433 -15.79 14.62 -24.32
CA GLU A 433 -14.50 15.06 -23.76
C GLU A 433 -14.45 14.98 -22.22
N ALA A 434 -15.53 14.56 -21.55
CA ALA A 434 -15.54 14.45 -20.09
C ALA A 434 -14.66 13.27 -19.65
N THR A 435 -13.69 13.55 -18.77
CA THR A 435 -12.83 12.54 -18.17
C THR A 435 -13.48 11.97 -16.91
N ALA A 436 -13.28 10.67 -16.67
CA ALA A 436 -13.63 10.06 -15.41
C ALA A 436 -12.46 10.15 -14.43
N VAL A 437 -12.74 10.32 -13.14
CA VAL A 437 -11.72 10.44 -12.10
C VAL A 437 -11.49 9.11 -11.37
N PHE A 438 -12.50 8.21 -11.28
CA PHE A 438 -12.42 6.81 -10.78
C PHE A 438 -11.30 6.50 -9.76
N ASP A 439 -11.15 7.34 -8.74
CA ASP A 439 -10.14 7.12 -7.71
C ASP A 439 -10.48 5.91 -6.84
N ILE A 440 -11.77 5.65 -6.64
CA ILE A 440 -12.31 4.53 -5.87
C ILE A 440 -13.63 4.12 -6.52
N ASP A 441 -14.00 2.85 -6.40
CA ASP A 441 -15.26 2.32 -6.93
C ASP A 441 -16.34 2.31 -5.83
N SER A 442 -17.49 1.68 -6.09
CA SER A 442 -18.57 1.61 -5.10
C SER A 442 -18.25 0.71 -3.91
N ILE A 443 -17.46 -0.34 -4.10
CA ILE A 443 -17.07 -1.26 -3.02
C ILE A 443 -16.11 -0.55 -2.08
N GLY A 444 -15.03 0.04 -2.62
CA GLY A 444 -14.06 0.79 -1.84
C GLY A 444 -14.70 1.96 -1.10
N LEU A 445 -15.56 2.75 -1.75
CA LEU A 445 -16.22 3.87 -1.07
C LEU A 445 -17.21 3.39 0.02
N THR A 446 -17.84 2.23 -0.16
CA THR A 446 -18.69 1.62 0.88
C THR A 446 -17.86 1.24 2.11
N ASN A 447 -16.68 0.66 1.90
CA ASN A 447 -15.75 0.33 2.97
C ASN A 447 -15.23 1.59 3.69
N LEU A 448 -14.91 2.64 2.93
CA LEU A 448 -14.52 3.93 3.49
C LEU A 448 -15.64 4.55 4.34
N VAL A 449 -16.88 4.59 3.85
CA VAL A 449 -18.04 5.09 4.63
C VAL A 449 -18.28 4.24 5.88
N SER A 450 -18.05 2.93 5.81
CA SER A 450 -18.09 2.05 6.98
C SER A 450 -17.05 2.45 8.04
N ARG A 451 -15.82 2.81 7.64
CA ARG A 451 -14.78 3.33 8.53
C ARG A 451 -15.11 4.72 9.09
N LEU A 452 -15.60 5.63 8.26
CA LEU A 452 -16.00 6.97 8.71
C LEU A 452 -17.10 6.92 9.78
N ASN A 453 -18.04 5.98 9.67
CA ASN A 453 -19.05 5.74 10.72
C ASN A 453 -18.46 5.28 12.06
N ARG A 454 -17.21 4.79 12.05
CA ARG A 454 -16.42 4.42 13.23
C ARG A 454 -15.39 5.49 13.60
N GLY A 455 -15.45 6.68 13.01
CA GLY A 455 -14.51 7.77 13.29
C GLY A 455 -13.08 7.47 12.81
N LEU A 456 -12.95 6.65 11.77
CA LEU A 456 -11.69 6.29 11.12
C LEU A 456 -11.72 6.75 9.66
N ASP A 457 -10.65 7.39 9.21
CA ASP A 457 -10.41 7.70 7.79
C ASP A 457 -9.75 6.54 7.02
#